data_AF-A0A818M0C2-F1
#
_entry.id   AF-A0A818M0C2-F1
#
_cell.length_a   1.000
_cell.length_b   1.000
_cell.length_c   1.000
_cell.angle_alpha   90.00
_cell.angle_beta   90.00
_cell.angle_gamma   90.00
#
_symmetry.space_group_name_H-M   'P 1'
#
loop_
_entity.id
_entity.type
_entity.pdbx_description
1 polymer ?
#
loop_
_entity_poly.entity_id
_entity_poly.type
_entity_poly.pdbx_seq_one_letter_code
_entity_poly.pdbx_strand_id
1 'polypeptide(L)'
;RQRVSSIFGDAKPEGRYYEPQKITDDTLMDNEHHDTLNKLDFILQLVDYILNLASSRTSLLTESLSLNNKNSNNSSRPKMDRLSHVDDLYKRAEQLTLYVKAMHFLSSAMCLARDTLKSGKLHATVGVRNAVGDLNNKYKHCLIMCKQLSTQEELLTHDEMKGVTLTADKLLYLHAIDLCLNAASLEFFGKAQECIGPYTQAQVLFHSLSQQATTDCDRSILRQYREAVERRLHCLQNQGLVVLNDPSSTS
;
A
#
# COMPACT_ATOMS: atom_id res chain seq x y z
N ARG A 1 -0.96 15.95 -76.66
CA ARG A 1 -1.66 16.40 -75.44
C ARG A 1 -1.61 15.25 -74.44
N GLN A 2 -1.47 15.59 -73.15
CA GLN A 2 -1.32 14.75 -71.95
C GLN A 2 0.12 14.41 -71.52
N ARG A 3 0.35 14.83 -70.27
CA ARG A 3 1.54 14.85 -69.43
C ARG A 3 1.67 13.50 -68.72
N VAL A 4 2.89 13.08 -68.43
CA VAL A 4 3.18 12.35 -67.19
C VAL A 4 4.39 13.02 -66.55
N SER A 5 4.12 13.60 -65.39
CA SER A 5 5.01 14.36 -64.52
C SER A 5 5.91 13.44 -63.71
N SER A 6 7.17 13.83 -63.61
CA SER A 6 8.25 13.23 -62.84
C SER A 6 7.90 13.11 -61.35
N ILE A 7 8.11 11.91 -60.80
CA ILE A 7 8.05 11.61 -59.38
C ILE A 7 9.48 11.81 -58.84
N PHE A 8 9.75 13.00 -58.29
CA PHE A 8 10.87 13.21 -57.38
C PHE A 8 10.27 13.58 -56.03
N GLY A 9 10.26 12.62 -55.11
CA GLY A 9 9.91 12.84 -53.71
C GLY A 9 11.15 13.26 -52.94
N ASP A 10 11.07 14.44 -52.30
CA ASP A 10 12.03 14.95 -51.33
C ASP A 10 12.10 14.02 -50.11
N ALA A 11 13.16 13.23 -50.02
CA ALA A 11 13.50 12.48 -48.81
C ALA A 11 14.33 13.37 -47.87
N LYS A 12 13.67 13.96 -46.87
CA LYS A 12 14.31 14.69 -45.77
C LYS A 12 14.81 13.67 -44.73
N PRO A 13 16.05 13.74 -44.24
CA PRO A 13 16.53 12.80 -43.23
C PRO A 13 15.92 13.14 -41.87
N GLU A 14 15.09 12.23 -41.33
CA GLU A 14 14.58 12.31 -39.96
C GLU A 14 15.72 12.02 -38.98
N GLY A 15 16.34 13.08 -38.49
CA GLY A 15 17.19 13.01 -37.30
C GLY A 15 16.34 12.59 -36.10
N ARG A 16 16.57 11.39 -35.59
CA ARG A 16 16.07 10.98 -34.27
C ARG A 16 16.73 11.88 -33.23
N TYR A 17 16.00 12.89 -32.77
CA TYR A 17 16.38 13.64 -31.59
C TYR A 17 16.26 12.68 -30.39
N TYR A 18 17.40 12.29 -29.84
CA TYR A 18 17.43 11.78 -28.47
C TYR A 18 17.01 12.93 -27.57
N GLU A 19 15.81 12.87 -27.02
CA GLU A 19 15.39 13.79 -25.98
C GLU A 19 16.20 13.43 -24.72
N PRO A 20 17.10 14.31 -24.23
CA PRO A 20 17.92 13.98 -23.09
C PRO A 20 17.01 13.76 -21.87
N GLN A 21 17.12 12.59 -21.24
CA GLN A 21 16.44 12.32 -19.99
C GLN A 21 16.77 13.44 -19.01
N LYS A 22 15.75 14.14 -18.54
CA LYS A 22 15.88 15.25 -17.60
C LYS A 22 16.37 14.67 -16.27
N ILE A 23 17.69 14.69 -16.06
CA ILE A 23 18.33 14.34 -14.79
C ILE A 23 17.67 15.23 -13.73
N THR A 24 16.87 14.62 -12.86
CA THR A 24 16.21 15.35 -11.77
C THR A 24 17.28 15.80 -10.79
N ASP A 25 17.07 16.93 -10.10
CA ASP A 25 18.00 17.43 -9.08
C ASP A 25 18.35 16.34 -8.06
N ASP A 26 17.39 15.47 -7.73
CA ASP A 26 17.59 14.32 -6.85
C ASP A 26 18.66 13.35 -7.34
N THR A 27 18.77 13.10 -8.65
CA THR A 27 19.71 12.12 -9.25
C THR A 27 21.19 12.48 -9.04
N LEU A 28 21.48 13.76 -8.74
CA LEU A 28 22.83 14.27 -8.50
C LEU A 28 23.18 14.43 -7.01
N MET A 29 22.25 14.11 -6.10
CA MET A 29 22.46 14.29 -4.65
C MET A 29 23.26 13.14 -4.02
N ASP A 30 23.74 13.37 -2.80
CA ASP A 30 24.50 12.37 -2.05
C ASP A 30 23.66 11.14 -1.66
N ASN A 31 24.33 10.05 -1.30
CA ASN A 31 23.69 8.80 -0.88
C ASN A 31 22.77 8.99 0.34
N GLU A 32 23.13 9.85 1.29
CA GLU A 32 22.30 10.10 2.48
C GLU A 32 20.94 10.75 2.15
N HIS A 33 20.92 11.60 1.11
CA HIS A 33 19.69 12.22 0.60
C HIS A 33 18.79 11.16 -0.03
N HIS A 34 19.36 10.32 -0.90
CA HIS A 34 18.66 9.22 -1.55
C HIS A 34 18.11 8.21 -0.53
N ASP A 35 18.92 7.81 0.45
CA ASP A 35 18.49 6.89 1.51
C ASP A 35 17.31 7.42 2.30
N THR A 36 17.31 8.71 2.61
CA THR A 36 16.21 9.34 3.32
C THR A 36 14.96 9.40 2.44
N LEU A 37 15.10 9.82 1.18
CA LEU A 37 13.98 9.86 0.24
C LEU A 37 13.36 8.48 0.02
N ASN A 38 14.19 7.44 -0.15
CA ASN A 38 13.76 6.04 -0.26
C ASN A 38 13.00 5.57 0.99
N LYS A 39 13.42 5.99 2.19
CA LYS A 39 12.68 5.70 3.43
C LYS A 39 11.32 6.39 3.45
N LEU A 40 11.21 7.64 2.96
CA LEU A 40 9.92 8.33 2.87
C LEU A 40 8.99 7.63 1.88
N ASP A 41 9.50 7.25 0.70
CA ASP A 41 8.75 6.53 -0.32
C ASP A 41 8.28 5.15 0.17
N PHE A 42 9.16 4.40 0.84
CA PHE A 42 8.79 3.15 1.50
C PHE A 42 7.63 3.33 2.48
N ILE A 43 7.68 4.38 3.33
CA ILE A 43 6.60 4.65 4.27
C ILE A 43 5.30 5.04 3.56
N LEU A 44 5.36 5.82 2.48
CA LEU A 44 4.18 6.15 1.67
C LEU A 44 3.53 4.89 1.11
N GLN A 45 4.32 4.00 0.50
CA GLN A 45 3.84 2.73 -0.02
C GLN A 45 3.23 1.84 1.09
N LEU A 46 3.93 1.70 2.22
CA LEU A 46 3.45 0.94 3.36
C LEU A 46 2.11 1.49 3.88
N VAL A 47 2.00 2.81 4.02
CA VAL A 47 0.77 3.46 4.46
C VAL A 47 -0.35 3.21 3.49
N ASP A 48 -0.12 3.26 2.18
CA ASP A 48 -1.15 2.94 1.18
C ASP A 48 -1.68 1.51 1.33
N TYR A 49 -0.83 0.54 1.63
CA TYR A 49 -1.28 -0.82 1.96
C TYR A 49 -2.12 -0.88 3.23
N ILE A 50 -1.75 -0.13 4.28
CA ILE A 50 -2.50 -0.07 5.53
C ILE A 50 -3.87 0.60 5.32
N LEU A 51 -3.93 1.68 4.53
CA LEU A 51 -5.17 2.41 4.24
C LEU A 51 -6.13 1.59 3.38
N ASN A 52 -5.59 0.86 2.40
CA ASN A 52 -6.39 -0.07 1.59
C ASN A 52 -6.95 -1.21 2.44
N LEU A 53 -6.16 -1.76 3.37
CA LEU A 53 -6.65 -2.75 4.32
C LEU A 53 -7.75 -2.17 5.21
N ALA A 54 -7.55 -0.99 5.80
CA ALA A 54 -8.57 -0.31 6.60
C ALA A 54 -9.86 -0.05 5.80
N SER A 55 -9.74 0.36 4.54
CA SER A 55 -10.89 0.66 3.68
C SER A 55 -11.65 -0.59 3.24
N SER A 56 -10.96 -1.71 3.01
CA SER A 56 -11.61 -2.98 2.68
C SER A 56 -12.56 -3.46 3.78
N ARG A 57 -12.23 -3.15 5.04
CA ARG A 57 -13.08 -3.40 6.21
C ARG A 57 -14.30 -2.45 6.25
N THR A 58 -14.31 -1.33 5.50
CA THR A 58 -15.45 -0.39 5.38
C THR A 58 -16.49 -0.89 4.39
N SER A 59 -16.06 -1.46 3.24
CA SER A 59 -16.96 -1.83 2.14
C SER A 59 -18.06 -2.80 2.58
N LEU A 60 -17.75 -3.69 3.54
CA LEU A 60 -18.72 -4.63 4.11
C LEU A 60 -19.71 -3.97 5.09
N LEU A 61 -19.36 -2.82 5.68
CA LEU A 61 -20.22 -2.06 6.61
C LEU A 61 -21.26 -1.23 5.86
N THR A 62 -20.90 -0.63 4.72
CA THR A 62 -21.84 0.17 3.92
C THR A 62 -22.91 -0.70 3.26
N GLU A 63 -22.54 -1.92 2.88
CA GLU A 63 -23.47 -2.91 2.31
C GLU A 63 -24.47 -3.41 3.37
N SER A 64 -24.02 -3.78 4.58
CA SER A 64 -24.92 -4.23 5.66
C SER A 64 -25.92 -3.15 6.11
N LEU A 65 -25.50 -1.89 6.21
CA LEU A 65 -26.38 -0.76 6.54
C LEU A 65 -27.39 -0.45 5.43
N SER A 66 -27.01 -0.62 4.16
CA SER A 66 -27.89 -0.37 3.01
C SER A 66 -28.95 -1.46 2.82
N LEU A 67 -28.66 -2.71 3.20
CA LEU A 67 -29.63 -3.81 3.18
C LEU A 67 -30.66 -3.71 4.32
N ASN A 68 -30.25 -3.26 5.51
CA ASN A 68 -31.15 -3.14 6.66
C ASN A 68 -32.23 -2.06 6.50
N ASN A 69 -32.04 -1.10 5.59
CA ASN A 69 -32.97 0.03 5.41
C ASN A 69 -34.08 -0.22 4.37
N LYS A 70 -34.10 -1.38 3.70
CA LYS A 70 -35.09 -1.68 2.63
C LYS A 70 -36.28 -2.53 3.05
N ASN A 71 -36.25 -3.20 4.21
CA ASN A 71 -37.33 -4.10 4.62
C ASN A 71 -37.75 -3.87 6.08
N SER A 72 -38.50 -2.79 6.34
CA SER A 72 -39.21 -2.64 7.62
C SER A 72 -40.71 -2.71 7.39
N ASN A 73 -41.23 -3.94 7.28
CA ASN A 73 -42.62 -4.32 7.55
C ASN A 73 -42.63 -5.83 7.82
N ASN A 74 -42.27 -6.25 9.03
CA ASN A 74 -42.89 -7.37 9.75
C ASN A 74 -42.13 -7.68 11.05
N SER A 75 -42.90 -7.67 12.14
CA SER A 75 -42.52 -7.96 13.51
C SER A 75 -42.19 -9.43 13.73
N SER A 76 -40.91 -9.74 14.00
CA SER A 76 -40.38 -10.85 14.84
C SER A 76 -38.89 -11.02 14.55
N ARG A 77 -37.99 -10.32 15.27
CA ARG A 77 -36.53 -10.37 15.03
C ARG A 77 -35.82 -11.07 16.21
N PRO A 78 -35.40 -12.34 16.09
CA PRO A 78 -34.71 -13.04 17.17
C PRO A 78 -33.19 -13.10 16.93
N LYS A 79 -32.40 -12.64 17.89
CA LYS A 79 -30.96 -12.93 18.19
C LYS A 79 -29.87 -12.76 17.11
N MET A 80 -30.17 -12.81 15.82
CA MET A 80 -29.20 -12.69 14.71
C MET A 80 -28.55 -11.29 14.65
N ASP A 81 -29.32 -10.24 15.00
CA ASP A 81 -28.87 -8.84 14.96
C ASP A 81 -27.74 -8.49 15.91
N ARG A 82 -27.70 -9.14 17.07
CA ARG A 82 -26.69 -8.81 18.09
C ARG A 82 -25.31 -9.28 17.64
N LEU A 83 -25.24 -10.43 16.96
CA LEU A 83 -23.98 -10.95 16.41
C LEU A 83 -23.46 -10.05 15.29
N SER A 84 -24.32 -9.65 14.35
CA SER A 84 -23.93 -8.73 13.26
C SER A 84 -23.49 -7.36 13.77
N HIS A 85 -24.15 -6.84 14.82
CA HIS A 85 -23.79 -5.56 15.42
C HIS A 85 -22.40 -5.61 16.08
N VAL A 86 -22.11 -6.70 16.80
CA VAL A 86 -20.81 -6.90 17.44
C VAL A 86 -19.69 -7.02 16.40
N ASP A 87 -19.91 -7.76 15.31
CA ASP A 87 -18.95 -7.86 14.21
C ASP A 87 -18.63 -6.51 13.57
N ASP A 88 -19.63 -5.64 13.43
CA ASP A 88 -19.45 -4.30 12.86
C ASP A 88 -18.65 -3.38 13.79
N LEU A 89 -18.86 -3.50 15.11
CA LEU A 89 -18.04 -2.83 16.12
C LEU A 89 -16.58 -3.33 16.13
N TYR A 90 -16.36 -4.63 15.93
CA TYR A 90 -15.02 -5.20 15.80
C TYR A 90 -14.29 -4.67 14.55
N LYS A 91 -14.94 -4.67 13.39
CA LYS A 91 -14.38 -4.09 12.16
C LYS A 91 -14.04 -2.62 12.35
N ARG A 92 -14.90 -1.86 13.03
CA ARG A 92 -14.63 -0.45 13.36
C ARG A 92 -13.37 -0.29 14.21
N ALA A 93 -13.21 -1.13 15.23
CA ALA A 93 -12.02 -1.15 16.09
C ALA A 93 -10.75 -1.51 15.30
N GLU A 94 -10.83 -2.48 14.38
CA GLU A 94 -9.73 -2.82 13.45
C GLU A 94 -9.33 -1.63 12.60
N GLN A 95 -10.30 -0.93 12.01
CA GLN A 95 -10.05 0.25 11.19
C GLN A 95 -9.37 1.36 11.96
N LEU A 96 -9.90 1.69 13.13
CA LEU A 96 -9.32 2.74 13.97
C LEU A 96 -7.87 2.39 14.33
N THR A 97 -7.62 1.13 14.69
CA THR A 97 -6.28 0.61 15.00
C THR A 97 -5.32 0.74 13.82
N LEU A 98 -5.78 0.43 12.60
CA LEU A 98 -4.99 0.58 11.37
C LEU A 98 -4.72 2.04 11.02
N TYR A 99 -5.71 2.94 11.10
CA TYR A 99 -5.50 4.37 10.84
C TYR A 99 -4.56 5.02 11.86
N VAL A 100 -4.67 4.66 13.15
CA VAL A 100 -3.73 5.13 14.19
C VAL A 100 -2.31 4.63 13.89
N LYS A 101 -2.16 3.38 13.46
CA LYS A 101 -0.86 2.83 13.04
C LYS A 101 -0.27 3.60 11.85
N ALA A 102 -1.08 3.89 10.82
CA ALA A 102 -0.67 4.69 9.68
C ALA A 102 -0.22 6.10 10.10
N MET A 103 -0.96 6.76 11.00
CA MET A 103 -0.57 8.07 11.54
C MET A 103 0.78 8.04 12.25
N HIS A 104 1.09 6.98 13.01
CA HIS A 104 2.40 6.84 13.66
C HIS A 104 3.54 6.75 12.63
N PHE A 105 3.37 5.96 11.56
CA PHE A 105 4.38 5.89 10.49
C PHE A 105 4.58 7.23 9.79
N LEU A 106 3.48 7.90 9.42
CA LEU A 106 3.52 9.20 8.75
C LEU A 106 4.20 10.26 9.62
N SER A 107 3.85 10.32 10.91
CA SER A 107 4.47 11.22 11.88
C SER A 107 5.97 10.95 12.03
N SER A 108 6.36 9.68 12.15
CA SER A 108 7.76 9.27 12.24
C SER A 108 8.55 9.65 10.98
N ALA A 109 7.99 9.44 9.79
CA ALA A 109 8.61 9.82 8.51
C ALA A 109 8.77 11.34 8.37
N MET A 110 7.75 12.12 8.74
CA MET A 110 7.86 13.59 8.75
C MET A 110 8.89 14.08 9.77
N CYS A 111 9.02 13.43 10.94
CA CYS A 111 10.08 13.73 11.89
C CYS A 111 11.46 13.42 11.31
N LEU A 112 11.64 12.26 10.68
CA LEU A 112 12.88 11.89 9.98
C LEU A 112 13.24 12.93 8.92
N ALA A 113 12.29 13.31 8.05
CA ALA A 113 12.51 14.33 7.02
C ALA A 113 12.92 15.68 7.63
N ARG A 114 12.24 16.11 8.69
CA ARG A 114 12.56 17.36 9.40
C ARG A 114 13.96 17.34 10.00
N ASP A 115 14.34 16.25 10.65
CA ASP A 115 15.61 16.15 11.38
C ASP A 115 16.80 15.99 10.41
N THR A 116 16.59 15.32 9.28
CA THR A 116 17.56 15.23 8.17
C THR A 116 17.72 16.54 7.40
N LEU A 117 16.64 17.32 7.21
CA LEU A 117 16.71 18.69 6.69
C LEU A 117 17.53 19.60 7.61
N LYS A 118 17.28 19.53 8.92
CA LYS A 118 18.01 20.35 9.91
C LYS A 118 19.49 20.02 9.99
N SER A 119 19.87 18.77 9.75
CA SER A 119 21.27 18.33 9.73
C SER A 119 21.97 18.60 8.38
N GLY A 120 21.27 19.15 7.39
CA GLY A 120 21.82 19.45 6.06
C GLY A 120 22.03 18.20 5.18
N LYS A 121 21.54 17.04 5.61
CA LYS A 121 21.69 15.75 4.90
C LYS A 121 20.59 15.51 3.87
N LEU A 122 19.44 16.16 4.06
CA LEU A 122 18.31 16.16 3.12
C LEU A 122 18.18 17.54 2.50
N HIS A 123 18.11 17.61 1.19
CA HIS A 123 17.91 18.87 0.47
C HIS A 123 16.43 19.04 0.13
N ALA A 124 15.92 20.27 0.19
CA ALA A 124 14.54 20.57 -0.17
C ALA A 124 14.34 20.56 -1.70
N THR A 125 14.49 19.40 -2.32
CA THR A 125 14.25 19.17 -3.75
C THR A 125 12.76 19.07 -4.04
N VAL A 126 12.39 19.01 -5.33
CA VAL A 126 10.98 18.76 -5.73
C VAL A 126 10.52 17.40 -5.20
N GLY A 127 11.34 16.35 -5.31
CA GLY A 127 11.00 15.02 -4.83
C GLY A 127 10.71 15.00 -3.32
N VAL A 128 11.58 15.61 -2.52
CA VAL A 128 11.39 15.70 -1.06
C VAL A 128 10.14 16.51 -0.71
N ARG A 129 9.89 17.65 -1.38
CA ARG A 129 8.69 18.45 -1.14
C ARG A 129 7.41 17.67 -1.46
N ASN A 130 7.40 16.92 -2.57
CA ASN A 130 6.27 16.09 -2.95
C ASN A 130 6.04 14.98 -1.92
N ALA A 131 7.09 14.24 -1.55
CA ALA A 131 7.00 13.17 -0.56
C ALA A 131 6.47 13.68 0.79
N VAL A 132 6.99 14.81 1.29
CA VAL A 132 6.50 15.42 2.55
C VAL A 132 5.06 15.94 2.41
N GLY A 133 4.70 16.48 1.24
CA GLY A 133 3.33 16.86 0.91
C GLY A 133 2.37 15.68 0.99
N ASP A 134 2.74 14.56 0.39
CA ASP A 134 1.95 13.33 0.38
C ASP A 134 1.82 12.72 1.78
N LEU A 135 2.90 12.71 2.57
CA LEU A 135 2.87 12.26 3.95
C LEU A 135 1.85 13.07 4.77
N ASN A 136 1.87 14.40 4.63
CA ASN A 136 0.95 15.29 5.33
C ASN A 136 -0.50 15.12 4.86
N ASN A 137 -0.73 14.95 3.56
CA ASN A 137 -2.06 14.72 3.00
C ASN A 137 -2.67 13.41 3.53
N LYS A 138 -1.89 12.32 3.51
CA LYS A 138 -2.32 11.03 4.07
C LYS A 138 -2.54 11.13 5.59
N TYR A 139 -1.73 11.90 6.32
CA TYR A 139 -1.89 12.07 7.76
C TYR A 139 -3.22 12.77 8.09
N LYS A 140 -3.53 13.86 7.36
CA LYS A 140 -4.81 14.56 7.49
C LYS A 140 -6.00 13.65 7.16
N HIS A 141 -5.89 12.83 6.11
CA HIS A 141 -6.90 11.85 5.77
C HIS A 141 -7.13 10.85 6.92
N CYS A 142 -6.06 10.25 7.47
CA CYS A 142 -6.15 9.35 8.62
C CYS A 142 -6.81 10.03 9.83
N LEU A 143 -6.48 11.29 10.10
CA LEU A 143 -7.06 12.05 11.21
C LEU A 143 -8.57 12.26 11.03
N ILE A 144 -9.02 12.56 9.81
CA ILE A 144 -10.45 12.69 9.48
C ILE A 144 -11.15 11.35 9.70
N MET A 145 -10.58 10.27 9.16
CA MET A 145 -11.15 8.91 9.31
C MET A 145 -11.21 8.49 10.78
N CYS A 146 -10.17 8.72 11.57
CA CYS A 146 -10.19 8.43 13.00
C CYS A 146 -11.29 9.22 13.72
N LYS A 147 -11.45 10.51 13.44
CA LYS A 147 -12.52 11.32 14.04
C LYS A 147 -13.90 10.76 13.70
N GLN A 148 -14.15 10.44 12.43
CA GLN A 148 -15.42 9.83 11.99
C GLN A 148 -15.67 8.48 12.68
N LEU A 149 -14.62 7.67 12.83
CA LEU A 149 -14.66 6.38 13.52
C LEU A 149 -14.76 6.52 15.06
N SER A 150 -14.41 7.66 15.64
CA SER A 150 -14.55 7.89 17.09
C SER A 150 -15.85 8.60 17.48
N THR A 151 -16.50 9.35 16.58
CA THR A 151 -17.71 10.13 16.90
C THR A 151 -19.00 9.33 16.97
N GLN A 152 -19.01 8.05 16.55
CA GLN A 152 -20.20 7.20 16.76
C GLN A 152 -20.01 6.48 18.10
N GLU A 153 -20.87 6.80 19.06
CA GLU A 153 -20.71 6.64 20.52
C GLU A 153 -20.59 5.20 21.05
N GLU A 154 -20.56 4.20 20.19
CA GLU A 154 -20.37 2.80 20.56
C GLU A 154 -18.98 2.33 20.12
N LEU A 155 -17.97 2.54 20.96
CA LEU A 155 -16.76 1.72 20.92
C LEU A 155 -16.93 0.58 21.93
N LEU A 156 -16.50 -0.62 21.55
CA LEU A 156 -16.53 -1.80 22.41
C LEU A 156 -15.87 -1.48 23.75
N THR A 157 -16.56 -1.85 24.83
CA THR A 157 -15.98 -1.78 26.16
C THR A 157 -14.81 -2.77 26.27
N HIS A 158 -13.88 -2.49 27.18
CA HIS A 158 -12.75 -3.39 27.44
C HIS A 158 -13.22 -4.82 27.83
N ASP A 159 -14.44 -4.97 28.38
CA ASP A 159 -15.05 -6.26 28.72
C ASP A 159 -15.49 -7.04 27.47
N GLU A 160 -16.07 -6.35 26.47
CA GLU A 160 -16.47 -6.93 25.19
C GLU A 160 -15.27 -7.35 24.32
N MET A 161 -14.11 -6.71 24.53
CA MET A 161 -12.84 -7.02 23.83
C MET A 161 -12.00 -8.12 24.50
N LYS A 162 -12.46 -8.73 25.61
CA LYS A 162 -11.64 -9.63 26.46
C LYS A 162 -11.08 -10.91 25.80
N GLY A 163 -11.39 -11.20 24.54
CA GLY A 163 -10.87 -12.36 23.82
C GLY A 163 -9.86 -12.05 22.69
N VAL A 164 -9.75 -10.80 22.26
CA VAL A 164 -8.95 -10.43 21.07
C VAL A 164 -8.11 -9.20 21.39
N THR A 165 -6.84 -9.41 21.71
CA THR A 165 -5.82 -8.35 21.65
C THR A 165 -5.60 -7.98 20.20
N LEU A 166 -6.39 -7.03 19.72
CA LEU A 166 -6.35 -6.57 18.35
C LEU A 166 -5.27 -5.51 18.19
N THR A 167 -4.07 -5.94 17.85
CA THR A 167 -2.99 -5.02 17.49
C THR A 167 -2.97 -4.82 15.98
N ALA A 168 -2.59 -3.61 15.55
CA ALA A 168 -2.35 -3.34 14.13
C ALA A 168 -1.35 -4.34 13.54
N ASP A 169 -0.33 -4.71 14.32
CA ASP A 169 0.73 -5.63 13.88
C ASP A 169 0.18 -7.02 13.58
N LYS A 170 -0.75 -7.52 14.41
CA LYS A 170 -1.43 -8.80 14.17
C LYS A 170 -2.31 -8.74 12.93
N LEU A 171 -3.04 -7.65 12.73
CA LEU A 171 -3.87 -7.44 11.53
C LEU A 171 -3.03 -7.43 10.26
N LEU A 172 -1.91 -6.70 10.27
CA LEU A 172 -0.99 -6.62 9.14
C LEU A 172 -0.31 -7.96 8.87
N TYR A 173 0.04 -8.71 9.92
CA TYR A 173 0.60 -10.06 9.78
C TYR A 173 -0.40 -11.01 9.09
N LEU A 174 -1.63 -11.07 9.58
CA LEU A 174 -2.67 -11.92 8.99
C LEU A 174 -2.94 -11.53 7.54
N HIS A 175 -3.04 -10.24 7.25
CA HIS A 175 -3.20 -9.75 5.88
C HIS A 175 -2.01 -10.12 4.97
N ALA A 176 -0.78 -10.07 5.47
CA ALA A 176 0.40 -10.50 4.72
C ALA A 176 0.35 -12.00 4.37
N ILE A 177 -0.16 -12.83 5.28
CA ILE A 177 -0.40 -14.26 5.03
C ILE A 177 -1.49 -14.44 3.97
N ASP A 178 -2.61 -13.74 4.08
CA ASP A 178 -3.71 -13.81 3.10
C ASP A 178 -3.25 -13.40 1.69
N LEU A 179 -2.40 -12.37 1.59
CA LEU A 179 -1.77 -11.97 0.34
C LEU A 179 -0.90 -13.08 -0.26
N CYS A 180 -0.11 -13.79 0.57
CA CYS A 180 0.71 -14.90 0.12
C CYS A 180 -0.14 -16.08 -0.37
N LEU A 181 -1.24 -16.38 0.33
CA LEU A 181 -2.18 -17.44 -0.07
C LEU A 181 -2.90 -17.08 -1.37
N ASN A 182 -3.36 -15.83 -1.50
CA ASN A 182 -3.96 -15.34 -2.74
C ASN A 182 -2.97 -15.40 -3.90
N ALA A 183 -1.73 -14.97 -3.69
CA ALA A 183 -0.68 -15.05 -4.69
C ALA A 183 -0.43 -16.50 -5.13
N ALA A 184 -0.26 -17.42 -4.18
CA ALA A 184 -0.07 -18.84 -4.47
C ALA A 184 -1.25 -19.46 -5.23
N SER A 185 -2.47 -19.02 -4.92
CA SER A 185 -3.68 -19.41 -5.66
C SER A 185 -3.66 -18.91 -7.11
N LEU A 186 -3.29 -17.63 -7.32
CA LEU A 186 -3.14 -17.06 -8.67
C LEU A 186 -2.09 -17.82 -9.49
N GLU A 187 -0.98 -18.23 -8.86
CA GLU A 187 0.02 -19.08 -9.50
C GLU A 187 -0.55 -20.43 -9.91
N PHE A 188 -1.30 -21.07 -9.01
CA PHE A 188 -1.94 -22.36 -9.28
C PHE A 188 -2.92 -22.28 -10.46
N PHE A 189 -3.63 -21.16 -10.61
CA PHE A 189 -4.54 -20.92 -11.74
C PHE A 189 -3.85 -20.38 -13.00
N GLY A 190 -2.52 -20.33 -13.05
CA GLY A 190 -1.76 -19.89 -14.23
C GLY A 190 -1.74 -18.37 -14.45
N LYS A 191 -2.16 -17.57 -13.46
CA LYS A 191 -2.16 -16.10 -13.49
C LYS A 191 -0.91 -15.51 -12.84
N ALA A 192 0.25 -16.00 -13.24
CA ALA A 192 1.49 -15.69 -12.53
C ALA A 192 1.94 -14.21 -12.66
N GLN A 193 1.42 -13.45 -13.63
CA GLN A 193 1.61 -11.99 -13.69
C GLN A 193 0.89 -11.25 -12.56
N GLU A 194 -0.30 -11.72 -12.18
CA GLU A 194 -1.15 -11.08 -11.16
C GLU A 194 -0.66 -11.39 -9.72
N CYS A 195 0.18 -12.42 -9.54
CA CYS A 195 0.67 -12.83 -8.22
C CYS A 195 1.81 -11.94 -7.67
N ILE A 196 2.50 -11.19 -8.53
CA ILE A 196 3.66 -10.37 -8.15
C ILE A 196 3.25 -9.28 -7.17
N GLY A 197 2.19 -8.53 -7.48
CA GLY A 197 1.69 -7.44 -6.64
C GLY A 197 1.41 -7.88 -5.19
N PRO A 198 0.58 -8.92 -4.97
CA PRO A 198 0.32 -9.46 -3.64
C PRO A 198 1.59 -9.93 -2.89
N TYR A 199 2.54 -10.57 -3.58
CA TYR A 199 3.81 -10.95 -2.96
C TYR A 199 4.67 -9.73 -2.57
N THR A 200 4.77 -8.72 -3.43
CA THR A 200 5.48 -7.47 -3.12
C THR A 200 4.85 -6.78 -1.91
N GLN A 201 3.52 -6.70 -1.86
CA GLN A 201 2.81 -6.13 -0.71
C GLN A 201 3.10 -6.93 0.58
N ALA A 202 3.03 -8.26 0.53
CA ALA A 202 3.36 -9.11 1.68
C ALA A 202 4.80 -8.91 2.15
N GLN A 203 5.76 -8.81 1.22
CA GLN A 203 7.17 -8.54 1.54
C GLN A 203 7.36 -7.22 2.30
N VAL A 204 6.69 -6.16 1.86
CA VAL A 204 6.70 -4.83 2.51
C VAL A 204 6.13 -4.90 3.92
N LEU A 205 5.02 -5.62 4.10
CA LEU A 205 4.39 -5.82 5.41
C LEU A 205 5.30 -6.61 6.36
N PHE A 206 5.87 -7.74 5.91
CA PHE A 206 6.81 -8.51 6.73
C PHE A 206 8.07 -7.72 7.08
N HIS A 207 8.60 -6.92 6.14
CA HIS A 207 9.71 -6.02 6.43
C HIS A 207 9.35 -5.04 7.55
N SER A 208 8.24 -4.30 7.41
CA SER A 208 7.79 -3.34 8.41
C SER A 208 7.58 -3.99 9.78
N LEU A 209 6.90 -5.13 9.83
CA LEU A 209 6.65 -5.85 11.08
C LEU A 209 7.96 -6.30 11.74
N SER A 210 8.93 -6.76 10.96
CA SER A 210 10.24 -7.16 11.49
C SER A 210 11.02 -6.00 12.13
N GLN A 211 10.87 -4.78 11.60
CA GLN A 211 11.48 -3.57 12.17
C GLN A 211 10.80 -3.13 13.48
N GLN A 212 9.52 -3.48 13.66
CA GLN A 212 8.73 -3.08 14.82
C GLN A 212 8.62 -4.16 15.90
N ALA A 213 9.01 -5.39 15.58
CA ALA A 213 8.99 -6.51 16.51
C ALA A 213 9.82 -6.22 17.76
N THR A 214 9.19 -6.41 18.92
CA THR A 214 9.79 -6.18 20.25
C THR A 214 10.62 -7.37 20.73
N THR A 215 10.28 -8.59 20.28
CA THR A 215 11.03 -9.81 20.61
C THR A 215 11.89 -10.26 19.45
N ASP A 216 13.09 -10.79 19.74
CA ASP A 216 13.99 -11.32 18.71
C ASP A 216 13.42 -12.58 18.04
N CYS A 217 12.59 -13.34 18.75
CA CYS A 217 11.89 -14.50 18.20
C CYS A 217 10.93 -14.09 17.07
N ASP A 218 10.02 -13.15 17.35
CA ASP A 218 9.06 -12.67 16.35
C ASP A 218 9.80 -12.02 15.18
N ARG A 219 10.84 -11.23 15.46
CA ARG A 219 11.68 -10.62 14.44
C ARG A 219 12.32 -11.66 13.51
N SER A 220 12.85 -12.74 14.06
CA SER A 220 13.44 -13.84 13.29
C SER A 220 12.42 -14.52 12.40
N ILE A 221 11.24 -14.83 12.93
CA ILE A 221 10.15 -15.47 12.17
C ILE A 221 9.68 -14.56 11.02
N LEU A 222 9.46 -13.28 11.29
CA LEU A 222 9.03 -12.30 10.28
C LEU A 222 10.08 -12.13 9.18
N ARG A 223 11.38 -12.16 9.51
CA ARG A 223 12.46 -12.15 8.51
C ARG A 223 12.45 -13.40 7.65
N GLN A 224 12.24 -14.58 8.23
CA GLN A 224 12.14 -15.83 7.46
C GLN A 224 10.99 -15.78 6.45
N TYR A 225 9.82 -15.26 6.84
CA TYR A 225 8.70 -15.06 5.91
C TYR A 225 9.05 -14.06 4.81
N ARG A 226 9.64 -12.90 5.16
CA ARG A 226 10.10 -11.91 4.18
C ARG A 226 11.06 -12.54 3.16
N GLU A 227 12.07 -13.26 3.62
CA GLU A 227 13.07 -13.91 2.77
C GLU A 227 12.46 -15.03 1.90
N ALA A 228 11.48 -15.77 2.43
CA ALA A 228 10.78 -16.78 1.64
C ALA A 228 9.99 -16.15 0.49
N VAL A 229 9.28 -15.04 0.74
CA VAL A 229 8.57 -14.28 -0.30
C VAL A 229 9.55 -13.67 -1.30
N GLU A 230 10.67 -13.12 -0.84
CA GLU A 230 11.73 -12.55 -1.69
C GLU A 230 12.33 -13.60 -2.64
N ARG A 231 12.64 -14.80 -2.13
CA ARG A 231 13.08 -15.93 -2.95
C ARG A 231 12.02 -16.32 -3.98
N ARG A 232 10.73 -16.33 -3.60
CA ARG A 232 9.65 -16.66 -4.55
C ARG A 232 9.54 -15.63 -5.66
N LEU A 233 9.56 -14.34 -5.32
CA LEU A 233 9.55 -13.23 -6.28
C LEU A 233 10.71 -13.34 -7.27
N HIS A 234 11.93 -13.64 -6.79
CA HIS A 234 13.09 -13.84 -7.66
C HIS A 234 12.91 -15.03 -8.62
N CYS A 235 12.34 -16.15 -8.15
CA CYS A 235 12.02 -17.28 -9.01
C CYS A 235 11.00 -16.90 -10.10
N LEU A 236 9.97 -16.12 -9.77
CA LEU A 236 8.96 -15.65 -10.71
C LEU A 236 9.56 -14.74 -11.78
N GLN A 237 10.47 -13.83 -11.40
CA GLN A 237 11.22 -12.99 -12.33
C GLN A 237 12.03 -13.82 -13.34
N ASN A 238 12.75 -14.84 -12.85
CA ASN A 238 13.59 -15.69 -13.70
C ASN A 238 12.80 -16.64 -14.61
N GLN A 239 11.52 -16.90 -14.31
CA GLN A 239 10.63 -17.70 -15.14
C GLN A 239 10.08 -16.93 -16.36
N GLY A 240 10.56 -15.71 -16.62
CA GLY A 240 10.10 -14.88 -17.74
C GLY A 240 8.72 -14.28 -17.51
N LEU A 241 8.22 -14.31 -16.27
CA LEU A 241 6.96 -13.70 -15.88
C LEU A 241 7.12 -12.22 -15.52
N VAL A 242 8.26 -11.62 -15.87
CA VAL A 242 8.41 -10.16 -15.94
C VAL A 242 8.77 -9.84 -17.37
N VAL A 243 7.78 -9.42 -18.15
CA VAL A 243 8.06 -8.58 -19.31
C VAL A 243 8.52 -7.26 -18.72
N LEU A 244 9.84 -7.07 -18.64
CA LEU A 244 10.36 -5.71 -18.71
C LEU A 244 9.70 -5.11 -19.96
N ASN A 245 9.03 -3.97 -19.79
CA ASN A 245 8.54 -3.17 -20.90
C ASN A 245 9.74 -2.76 -21.77
N ASP A 246 10.21 -3.67 -22.61
CA ASP A 246 11.03 -3.38 -23.77
C ASP A 246 10.06 -3.12 -24.93
N PRO A 247 10.00 -1.90 -25.47
CA PRO A 247 9.09 -1.56 -26.57
C PRO A 247 9.51 -2.14 -27.93
N SER A 248 10.25 -3.25 -27.96
CA SER A 248 10.87 -3.80 -29.16
C SER A 248 10.35 -5.16 -29.61
N SER A 249 9.17 -5.58 -29.16
CA SER A 249 8.57 -6.85 -29.60
C SER A 249 7.12 -6.69 -30.07
N THR A 250 6.93 -5.93 -31.15
CA THR A 250 5.86 -6.23 -32.11
C THR A 250 6.53 -6.66 -33.41
N SER A 251 6.42 -7.95 -33.72
CA SER A 251 6.55 -8.49 -35.07
C SER A 251 5.17 -8.93 -35.53
#